data_AF-A0A3N4QPK2-F1
#
_entry.id   AF-A0A3N4QPK2-F1
#
_cell.length_a   1.000
_cell.length_b   1.000
_cell.length_c   1.000
_cell.angle_alpha   90.00
_cell.angle_beta   90.00
_cell.angle_gamma   90.00
#
_symmetry.space_group_name_H-M   'P 1'
#
loop_
_entity.id
_entity.type
_entity.pdbx_description
1 polymer ?
#
loop_
_entity_poly.entity_id
_entity_poly.type
_entity_poly.pdbx_seq_one_letter_code
_entity_poly.pdbx_strand_id
1 'polypeptide(L)'
;MIKRLYLPPVLLPLLIVPILVWAFLFSDAFDIHLHDTYFVIGPYFLTGLLGAIVLFETAVYLVTRSFRQWRVLQYIHVYTLFFFILTCFFAFFFESKAGVHGGNQLPKRYFVDYSTWSDSAFWWGRIVLISFFAMTLGHVAFVTNVIAGFFRGKKAPL
;
A
#
# COMPACT_ATOMS: atom_id res chain seq x y z
N MET A 1 -19.70 13.96 18.92
CA MET A 1 -19.80 13.19 17.66
C MET A 1 -18.45 12.89 16.98
N ILE A 2 -17.38 13.66 17.24
CA ILE A 2 -16.07 13.58 16.55
C ILE A 2 -15.26 12.28 16.85
N LYS A 3 -15.51 11.58 17.97
CA LYS A 3 -14.78 10.35 18.33
C LYS A 3 -14.95 9.16 17.36
N ARG A 4 -15.90 9.21 16.41
CA ARG A 4 -16.13 8.13 15.42
C ARG A 4 -15.25 8.22 14.16
N LEU A 5 -14.68 9.39 13.85
CA LEU A 5 -13.88 9.60 12.62
C LEU A 5 -12.48 8.99 12.68
N TYR A 6 -11.91 8.81 13.88
CA TYR A 6 -10.59 8.19 14.07
C TYR A 6 -10.64 6.65 14.13
N LEU A 7 -11.77 6.04 13.77
CA LEU A 7 -11.89 4.59 13.80
C LEU A 7 -11.10 4.01 12.60
N PRO A 8 -10.17 3.07 12.84
CA PRO A 8 -9.36 2.43 11.79
C PRO A 8 -10.14 1.94 10.55
N PRO A 9 -11.38 1.40 10.68
CA PRO A 9 -12.20 1.01 9.53
C PRO A 9 -12.62 2.16 8.61
N VAL A 10 -12.60 3.41 9.08
CA VAL A 10 -12.90 4.61 8.28
C VAL A 10 -11.63 5.13 7.57
N LEU A 11 -10.45 4.90 8.16
CA LEU A 11 -9.16 5.33 7.60
C LEU A 11 -8.70 4.43 6.44
N LEU A 12 -9.00 3.13 6.51
CA LEU A 12 -8.66 2.15 5.48
C LEU A 12 -9.18 2.48 4.07
N PRO A 13 -10.47 2.81 3.86
CA PRO A 13 -10.95 3.18 2.54
C PRO A 13 -10.36 4.51 2.04
N LEU A 14 -9.86 5.38 2.93
CA LEU A 14 -9.14 6.60 2.51
C LEU A 14 -7.77 6.28 1.88
N LEU A 15 -7.21 5.08 2.12
CA LEU A 15 -5.99 4.61 1.45
C LEU A 15 -6.19 4.39 -0.06
N ILE A 16 -7.44 4.39 -0.53
CA ILE A 16 -7.78 4.33 -1.95
C ILE A 16 -7.51 5.69 -2.63
N VAL A 17 -7.44 6.80 -1.89
CA VAL A 17 -7.26 8.13 -2.50
C VAL A 17 -5.94 8.27 -3.26
N PRO A 18 -4.75 7.95 -2.69
CA PRO A 18 -3.49 7.97 -3.45
C PRO A 18 -3.51 7.04 -4.67
N ILE A 19 -4.22 5.91 -4.54
CA ILE A 19 -4.40 4.92 -5.60
C ILE A 19 -5.22 5.50 -6.76
N LEU A 20 -6.35 6.16 -6.47
CA LEU A 20 -7.17 6.82 -7.48
C LEU A 20 -6.46 8.01 -8.11
N VAL A 21 -5.78 8.84 -7.31
CA VAL A 21 -4.99 9.98 -7.81
C VAL A 21 -3.95 9.50 -8.82
N TRP A 22 -3.28 8.38 -8.56
CA TRP A 22 -2.35 7.77 -9.51
C TRP A 22 -3.03 7.36 -10.82
N ALA A 23 -4.21 6.74 -10.75
CA ALA A 23 -4.97 6.34 -11.95
C ALA A 23 -5.36 7.52 -12.85
N PHE A 24 -5.59 8.71 -12.28
CA PHE A 24 -5.95 9.91 -13.04
C PHE A 24 -4.76 10.74 -13.52
N LEU A 25 -3.61 10.69 -12.83
CA LEU A 25 -2.43 11.49 -13.19
C LEU A 25 -1.71 10.99 -14.46
N PHE A 26 -1.95 9.75 -14.88
CA PHE A 26 -1.20 9.11 -15.95
C PHE A 26 -2.14 8.57 -17.03
N SER A 27 -2.63 9.45 -17.91
CA SER A 27 -3.44 9.12 -19.09
C SER A 27 -2.60 8.68 -20.30
N ASP A 28 -3.24 8.06 -21.31
CA ASP A 28 -2.68 7.39 -22.49
C ASP A 28 -1.58 8.16 -23.28
N ALA A 29 -1.46 9.48 -23.10
CA ALA A 29 -0.43 10.30 -23.76
C ALA A 29 1.03 9.98 -23.32
N PHE A 30 1.23 9.20 -22.26
CA PHE A 30 2.57 8.82 -21.73
C PHE A 30 3.08 7.44 -22.19
N ASP A 31 2.30 6.69 -22.97
CA ASP A 31 2.52 5.25 -23.21
C ASP A 31 3.78 4.93 -24.05
N ILE A 32 4.14 5.76 -25.04
CA ILE A 32 5.21 5.43 -26.02
C ILE A 32 6.59 5.26 -25.35
N HIS A 33 6.89 6.00 -24.29
CA HIS A 33 8.19 5.95 -23.61
C HIS A 33 8.20 5.14 -22.31
N LEU A 34 7.05 4.59 -21.89
CA LEU A 34 6.92 3.97 -20.57
C LEU A 34 6.36 2.54 -20.62
N HIS A 35 5.92 2.06 -21.79
CA HIS A 35 5.24 0.78 -21.99
C HIS A 35 5.94 -0.43 -21.33
N ASP A 36 7.27 -0.46 -21.33
CA ASP A 36 8.10 -1.55 -20.78
C ASP A 36 8.89 -1.21 -19.52
N THR A 37 8.46 -0.18 -18.79
CA THR A 37 9.10 0.26 -17.54
C THR A 37 8.25 -0.04 -16.30
N TYR A 38 8.87 -0.02 -15.11
CA TYR A 38 8.12 -0.14 -13.84
C TYR A 38 7.00 0.89 -13.67
N PHE A 39 6.99 1.96 -14.46
CA PHE A 39 5.88 2.90 -14.53
C PHE A 39 4.54 2.23 -14.87
N VAL A 40 4.51 1.26 -15.78
CA VAL A 40 3.26 0.56 -16.13
C VAL A 40 2.89 -0.49 -15.08
N ILE A 41 3.86 -1.05 -14.35
CA ILE A 41 3.57 -1.96 -13.24
C ILE A 41 2.94 -1.19 -12.07
N GLY A 42 3.37 0.05 -11.83
CA GLY A 42 2.88 0.92 -10.76
C GLY A 42 1.35 0.98 -10.68
N PRO A 43 0.64 1.41 -11.73
CA PRO A 43 -0.82 1.39 -11.79
C PRO A 43 -1.41 0.01 -11.48
N TYR A 44 -1.06 -1.05 -12.21
CA TYR A 44 -1.66 -2.37 -11.97
C TYR A 44 -1.42 -2.90 -10.56
N PHE A 45 -0.25 -2.65 -9.98
CA PHE A 45 0.08 -3.09 -8.63
C PHE A 45 -0.61 -2.24 -7.56
N LEU A 46 -0.54 -0.90 -7.67
CA LEU A 46 -1.14 0.03 -6.71
C LEU A 46 -2.68 0.02 -6.80
N THR A 47 -3.25 0.10 -8.00
CA THR A 47 -4.72 0.18 -8.21
C THR A 47 -5.40 -1.17 -8.26
N GLY A 48 -4.78 -2.15 -8.90
CA GLY A 48 -5.31 -3.51 -8.97
C GLY A 48 -5.11 -4.24 -7.65
N LEU A 49 -3.89 -4.71 -7.40
CA LEU A 49 -3.62 -5.64 -6.29
C LEU A 49 -3.79 -4.98 -4.92
N LEU A 50 -3.11 -3.86 -4.65
CA LEU A 50 -3.18 -3.20 -3.34
C LEU A 50 -4.55 -2.58 -3.08
N GLY A 51 -5.18 -2.00 -4.10
CA GLY A 51 -6.57 -1.52 -4.01
C GLY A 51 -7.54 -2.65 -3.62
N ALA A 52 -7.42 -3.82 -4.25
CA ALA A 52 -8.24 -4.99 -3.91
C ALA A 52 -8.00 -5.49 -2.48
N ILE A 53 -6.73 -5.54 -2.03
CA ILE A 53 -6.38 -5.93 -0.65
C ILE A 53 -7.00 -4.96 0.35
N VAL A 54 -6.84 -3.65 0.16
CA VAL A 54 -7.41 -2.61 1.04
C VAL A 54 -8.93 -2.73 1.13
N LEU A 55 -9.61 -2.94 0.00
CA LEU A 55 -11.07 -3.13 -0.03
C LEU A 55 -11.49 -4.40 0.70
N PHE A 56 -10.79 -5.51 0.47
CA PHE A 56 -11.04 -6.78 1.15
C PHE A 56 -10.88 -6.65 2.67
N GLU A 57 -9.78 -6.05 3.15
CA GLU A 57 -9.54 -5.85 4.58
C GLU A 57 -10.53 -4.88 5.22
N THR A 58 -10.95 -3.86 4.47
CA THR A 58 -12.04 -2.96 4.88
C THR A 58 -13.32 -3.76 5.12
N ALA A 59 -13.68 -4.63 4.17
CA ALA A 59 -14.85 -5.50 4.31
C ALA A 59 -14.73 -6.42 5.53
N VAL A 60 -13.55 -7.03 5.75
CA VAL A 60 -13.28 -7.86 6.94
C VAL A 60 -13.47 -7.05 8.23
N TYR A 61 -12.92 -5.84 8.33
CA TYR A 61 -13.12 -4.99 9.52
C TYR A 61 -14.57 -4.57 9.73
N LEU A 62 -15.33 -4.32 8.66
CA LEU A 62 -16.75 -3.99 8.74
C LEU A 62 -17.57 -5.17 9.24
N VAL A 63 -17.33 -6.38 8.73
CA VAL A 63 -18.03 -7.60 9.17
C VAL A 63 -17.63 -7.98 10.60
N THR A 64 -16.36 -7.78 10.95
CA THR A 64 -15.83 -8.14 12.28
C THR A 64 -16.00 -7.04 13.35
N ARG A 65 -16.62 -5.90 13.02
CA ARG A 65 -16.74 -4.74 13.91
C ARG A 65 -17.43 -5.03 15.25
N SER A 66 -18.31 -6.03 15.29
CA SER A 66 -19.07 -6.44 16.48
C SER A 66 -18.21 -7.17 17.52
N PHE A 67 -17.05 -7.72 17.12
CA PHE A 67 -16.14 -8.45 17.98
C PHE A 67 -15.20 -7.53 18.78
N ARG A 68 -14.72 -8.01 19.93
CA ARG A 68 -13.81 -7.29 20.82
C ARG A 68 -12.36 -7.30 20.32
N GLN A 69 -12.09 -6.48 19.31
CA GLN A 69 -10.76 -6.25 18.76
C GLN A 69 -9.97 -5.19 19.56
N TRP A 70 -8.65 -5.35 19.65
CA TRP A 70 -7.76 -4.35 20.22
C TRP A 70 -7.50 -3.21 19.22
N ARG A 71 -7.76 -1.97 19.64
CA ARG A 71 -7.56 -0.79 18.79
C ARG A 71 -6.11 -0.58 18.40
N VAL A 72 -5.17 -0.88 19.30
CA VAL A 72 -3.73 -0.73 19.05
C VAL A 72 -3.30 -1.57 17.84
N LEU A 73 -3.71 -2.84 17.76
CA LEU A 73 -3.38 -3.69 16.61
C LEU A 73 -4.04 -3.22 15.31
N GLN A 74 -5.25 -2.64 15.39
CA GLN A 74 -5.89 -2.03 14.21
C GLN A 74 -5.07 -0.84 13.69
N TYR A 75 -4.59 0.03 14.59
CA TYR A 75 -3.76 1.17 14.19
C TYR A 75 -2.41 0.72 13.63
N ILE A 76 -1.73 -0.24 14.26
CA ILE A 76 -0.47 -0.79 13.75
C ILE A 76 -0.67 -1.30 12.32
N HIS A 77 -1.72 -2.08 12.08
CA HIS A 77 -2.07 -2.56 10.75
C HIS A 77 -2.29 -1.41 9.75
N VAL A 78 -3.18 -0.47 10.06
CA VAL A 78 -3.52 0.62 9.13
C VAL A 78 -2.31 1.51 8.83
N TYR A 79 -1.49 1.85 9.84
CA TYR A 79 -0.32 2.70 9.64
C TYR A 79 0.79 2.03 8.84
N THR A 80 1.05 0.74 9.11
CA THR A 80 2.08 -0.01 8.36
C THR A 80 1.64 -0.25 6.90
N LEU A 81 0.36 -0.51 6.66
CA LEU A 81 -0.20 -0.61 5.32
C LEU A 81 -0.15 0.73 4.58
N PHE A 82 -0.56 1.83 5.23
CA PHE A 82 -0.47 3.17 4.66
C PHE A 82 0.97 3.54 4.31
N PHE A 83 1.90 3.31 5.24
CA PHE A 83 3.32 3.58 5.01
C PHE A 83 3.85 2.81 3.81
N PHE A 84 3.49 1.52 3.69
CA PHE A 84 3.86 0.70 2.53
C PHE A 84 3.32 1.26 1.22
N ILE A 85 2.01 1.53 1.14
CA ILE A 85 1.38 2.13 -0.06
C ILE A 85 2.07 3.44 -0.45
N LEU A 86 2.34 4.30 0.53
CA LEU A 86 3.01 5.58 0.32
C LEU A 86 4.44 5.40 -0.21
N THR A 87 5.21 4.47 0.36
CA THR A 87 6.57 4.18 -0.13
C THR A 87 6.56 3.60 -1.54
N CYS A 88 5.63 2.70 -1.88
CA CYS A 88 5.48 2.19 -3.24
C CYS A 88 5.10 3.31 -4.21
N PHE A 89 4.14 4.16 -3.85
CA PHE A 89 3.74 5.31 -4.64
C PHE A 89 4.93 6.21 -4.97
N PHE A 90 5.71 6.61 -3.96
CA PHE A 90 6.88 7.47 -4.18
C PHE A 90 7.99 6.76 -4.96
N ALA A 91 8.27 5.49 -4.67
CA ALA A 91 9.26 4.73 -5.42
C ALA A 91 8.90 4.68 -6.91
N PHE A 92 7.66 4.31 -7.25
CA PHE A 92 7.22 4.32 -8.65
C PHE A 92 7.21 5.73 -9.26
N PHE A 93 6.85 6.76 -8.49
CA PHE A 93 6.83 8.14 -8.97
C PHE A 93 8.21 8.64 -9.36
N PHE A 94 9.18 8.50 -8.45
CA PHE A 94 10.53 9.01 -8.67
C PHE A 94 11.29 8.21 -9.72
N GLU A 95 11.12 6.88 -9.75
CA GLU A 95 11.70 6.04 -10.80
C GLU A 95 11.13 6.37 -12.18
N SER A 96 9.82 6.66 -12.27
CA SER A 96 9.22 7.07 -13.54
C SER A 96 9.77 8.40 -14.06
N LYS A 97 10.01 9.37 -13.18
CA LYS A 97 10.61 10.67 -13.55
C LYS A 97 12.08 10.56 -13.94
N ALA A 98 12.85 9.71 -13.27
CA ALA A 98 14.23 9.44 -13.65
C ALA A 98 14.32 8.91 -15.09
N GLY A 99 13.34 8.10 -15.50
CA GLY A 99 13.20 7.60 -16.85
C GLY A 99 12.84 8.63 -17.92
N VAL A 100 12.11 9.69 -17.58
CA VAL A 100 11.67 10.74 -18.53
C VAL A 100 12.81 11.72 -18.86
N HIS A 101 13.81 11.87 -17.99
CA HIS A 101 14.93 12.80 -18.18
C HIS A 101 16.19 12.16 -18.78
N GLY A 102 16.07 11.00 -19.44
CA GLY A 102 17.21 10.32 -20.08
C GLY A 102 18.06 9.47 -19.12
N GLY A 103 17.58 9.21 -17.90
CA GLY A 103 18.15 8.17 -17.04
C GLY A 103 17.82 6.79 -17.58
N ASN A 104 18.74 5.82 -17.40
CA ASN A 104 18.54 4.42 -17.76
C ASN A 104 17.21 3.89 -17.18
N GLN A 105 16.17 3.86 -18.01
CA GLN A 105 14.89 3.28 -17.63
C GLN A 105 15.08 1.80 -17.34
N LEU A 106 14.74 1.37 -16.13
CA LEU A 106 14.84 -0.04 -15.75
C LEU A 106 13.80 -0.83 -16.55
N PRO A 107 14.23 -1.73 -17.48
CA PRO A 107 13.29 -2.57 -18.18
C PRO A 107 12.67 -3.56 -17.19
N LYS A 108 11.35 -3.80 -17.32
CA LYS A 108 10.65 -4.78 -16.47
C LYS A 108 11.28 -6.18 -16.65
N ARG A 109 11.22 -7.01 -15.60
CA ARG A 109 11.49 -8.48 -15.63
C ARG A 109 12.95 -8.93 -15.75
N TYR A 110 13.93 -8.02 -15.74
CA TYR A 110 15.34 -8.42 -15.73
C TYR A 110 15.86 -8.62 -14.30
N PHE A 111 16.61 -9.70 -14.08
CA PHE A 111 17.52 -9.84 -12.95
C PHE A 111 18.72 -8.91 -13.21
N VAL A 112 18.54 -7.62 -13.00
CA VAL A 112 19.57 -6.61 -13.29
C VAL A 112 20.60 -6.60 -12.18
N ASP A 113 21.88 -6.52 -12.56
CA ASP A 113 22.96 -6.24 -11.60
C ASP A 113 22.74 -4.85 -10.98
N TYR A 114 22.39 -4.84 -9.70
CA TYR A 114 22.12 -3.65 -8.89
C TYR A 114 23.34 -2.72 -8.76
N SER A 115 24.54 -3.16 -9.15
CA SER A 115 25.77 -2.35 -9.17
C SER A 115 25.72 -1.17 -10.14
N THR A 116 24.82 -1.22 -11.14
CA THR A 116 24.68 -0.20 -12.20
C THR A 116 23.55 0.80 -11.95
N TRP A 117 22.88 0.69 -10.80
CA TRP A 117 21.72 1.50 -10.46
C TRP A 117 22.12 2.92 -10.08
N SER A 118 21.23 3.88 -10.34
CA SER A 118 21.38 5.19 -9.72
C SER A 118 21.27 5.06 -8.20
N ASP A 119 22.02 5.89 -7.47
CA ASP A 119 21.94 5.91 -6.01
C ASP A 119 20.49 6.05 -5.50
N SER A 120 19.65 6.79 -6.22
CA SER A 120 18.24 6.97 -5.87
C SER A 120 17.43 5.67 -5.93
N ALA A 121 17.56 4.88 -7.00
CA ALA A 121 16.83 3.62 -7.18
C ALA A 121 17.23 2.60 -6.11
N PHE A 122 18.51 2.59 -5.76
CA PHE A 122 19.05 1.77 -4.69
C PHE A 122 18.43 2.10 -3.33
N TRP A 123 18.32 3.39 -2.98
CA TRP A 123 17.69 3.82 -1.73
C TRP A 123 16.18 3.53 -1.70
N TRP A 124 15.45 3.81 -2.79
CA TRP A 124 14.02 3.50 -2.86
C TRP A 124 13.73 2.01 -2.72
N GLY A 125 14.54 1.15 -3.34
CA GLY A 125 14.42 -0.30 -3.18
C GLY A 125 14.56 -0.76 -1.72
N ARG A 126 15.54 -0.22 -0.98
CA ARG A 126 15.71 -0.50 0.46
C ARG A 126 14.54 -0.01 1.30
N ILE A 127 14.04 1.19 1.03
CA ILE A 127 12.89 1.76 1.74
C ILE A 127 11.64 0.91 1.51
N VAL A 128 11.37 0.50 0.27
CA VAL A 128 10.25 -0.39 -0.08
C VAL A 128 10.40 -1.76 0.59
N LEU A 129 11.62 -2.31 0.65
CA LEU A 129 11.86 -3.57 1.35
C LEU A 129 11.58 -3.46 2.85
N ILE A 130 12.05 -2.39 3.50
CA ILE A 130 11.81 -2.15 4.93
C ILE A 130 10.30 -1.95 5.19
N SER A 131 9.61 -1.17 4.36
CA SER A 131 8.18 -0.95 4.50
C SER A 131 7.37 -2.23 4.24
N PHE A 132 7.83 -3.11 3.35
CA PHE A 132 7.23 -4.43 3.11
C PHE A 132 7.29 -5.31 4.37
N PHE A 133 8.44 -5.37 5.05
CA PHE A 133 8.54 -6.09 6.33
C PHE A 133 7.63 -5.49 7.40
N ALA A 134 7.57 -4.16 7.50
CA ALA A 134 6.68 -3.47 8.44
C ALA A 134 5.20 -3.78 8.14
N MET A 135 4.80 -3.76 6.87
CA MET A 135 3.45 -4.12 6.43
C MET A 135 3.13 -5.59 6.72
N THR A 136 4.09 -6.50 6.55
CA THR A 136 3.92 -7.92 6.89
C THR A 136 3.64 -8.09 8.38
N LEU A 137 4.39 -7.41 9.26
CA LEU A 137 4.11 -7.38 10.70
C LEU A 137 2.73 -6.78 11.01
N GLY A 138 2.33 -5.74 10.27
CA GLY A 138 0.99 -5.18 10.29
C GLY A 138 -0.11 -6.19 9.97
N HIS A 139 0.08 -7.02 8.96
CA HIS A 139 -0.86 -8.08 8.59
C HIS A 139 -0.92 -9.19 9.64
N VAL A 140 0.21 -9.57 10.22
CA VAL A 140 0.23 -10.49 11.37
C VAL A 140 -0.59 -9.90 12.54
N ALA A 141 -0.42 -8.61 12.83
CA ALA A 141 -1.22 -7.91 13.84
C ALA A 141 -2.71 -7.89 13.49
N PHE A 142 -3.07 -7.67 12.22
CA PHE A 142 -4.45 -7.73 11.73
C PHE A 142 -5.09 -9.09 11.93
N VAL A 143 -4.45 -10.16 11.43
CA VAL A 143 -4.95 -11.53 11.54
C VAL A 143 -5.09 -11.94 13.01
N THR A 144 -4.07 -11.66 13.81
CA THR A 144 -4.10 -11.91 15.27
C THR A 144 -5.27 -11.18 15.92
N ASN A 145 -5.53 -9.92 15.54
CA ASN A 145 -6.60 -9.13 16.12
C ASN A 145 -7.99 -9.64 15.73
N VAL A 146 -8.17 -10.10 14.48
CA VAL A 146 -9.42 -10.71 14.01
C VAL A 146 -9.69 -12.01 14.77
N ILE A 147 -8.69 -12.91 14.83
CA ILE A 147 -8.80 -14.20 15.52
C ILE A 147 -9.06 -13.99 17.02
N ALA A 148 -8.24 -13.17 17.69
CA ALA A 148 -8.43 -12.87 19.11
C ALA A 148 -9.77 -12.19 19.39
N GLY A 149 -10.23 -11.31 18.48
CA GLY A 149 -11.55 -10.69 18.56
C GLY A 149 -12.68 -11.72 18.55
N PHE A 150 -12.58 -12.75 17.71
CA PHE A 150 -13.55 -13.84 17.64
C PHE A 150 -13.59 -14.62 18.96
N PHE A 151 -12.44 -15.04 19.50
CA PHE A 151 -12.36 -15.77 20.78
C PHE A 151 -12.84 -14.94 21.97
N ARG A 152 -12.65 -13.62 21.96
CA ARG A 152 -13.11 -12.71 23.03
C ARG A 152 -14.60 -12.38 22.95
N GLY A 153 -15.29 -12.83 21.89
CA GLY A 153 -16.71 -12.64 21.70
C GLY A 153 -17.13 -11.22 21.32
N LYS A 154 -18.46 -11.01 21.32
CA LYS A 154 -19.08 -9.75 20.89
C LYS A 154 -18.93 -8.66 21.96
N LYS A 155 -18.89 -7.40 21.51
CA LYS A 155 -19.03 -6.23 22.38
C LYS A 155 -20.44 -6.24 22.99
N ALA A 156 -20.57 -5.74 24.22
CA ALA A 156 -21.90 -5.52 24.79
C ALA A 156 -22.68 -4.53 23.89
N PRO A 157 -23.97 -4.75 23.62
CA PRO A 157 -24.79 -3.74 22.96
C PRO A 157 -24.73 -2.46 23.81
N LEU A 158 -24.35 -1.35 23.16
CA LEU A 158 -24.37 -0.01 23.74
C LEU A 158 -25.81 0.51 23.77
#